data_AF-A0AAP1RH66-F1
#
_entry.id   AF-A0AAP1RH66-F1
#
_cell.length_a   1.000
_cell.length_b   1.000
_cell.length_c   1.000
_cell.angle_alpha   90.00
_cell.angle_beta   90.00
_cell.angle_gamma   90.00
#
_symmetry.space_group_name_H-M   'P 1'
#
loop_
_entity.id
_entity.type
_entity.pdbx_description
1 polymer ?
#
loop_
_entity_poly.entity_id
_entity_poly.type
_entity_poly.pdbx_seq_one_letter_code
_entity_poly.pdbx_strand_id
1 'polypeptide(L)'
;MMLLDLICFDCLMEQVDKGEPQVFDGASISTPFEQVNNDGIYEVNCAKGHKSKTIIDNINFEILFEYGLNAIIDGYYREAVSSLTSAMERYFEFFVKTVLRASTNDINAIDKVWKKVASQSERQLGAYIMLYFQTFGKEPILLNQNKEVPFRNSVIHKGYIPTKQEAIDYGNSVLQIIEQSLIDLKNKFPKETEQTFDQYGYKQSAEEKFKKIEKEKGVEQNFACVNIMTTIDVKHGREINPTDGRKGQIEDRIINILERREPRRLTLLKEPPKEE
;
A
#
# COMPACT_ATOMS: atom_id res chain seq x y z
N MET A 1 0.50 -10.56 13.37
CA MET A 1 1.74 -10.31 12.60
C MET A 1 1.45 -10.33 11.11
N MET A 2 1.43 -9.16 10.46
CA MET A 2 1.39 -9.07 9.00
C MET A 2 2.77 -9.41 8.45
N LEU A 3 2.82 -10.13 7.34
CA LEU A 3 4.05 -10.49 6.65
C LEU A 3 4.07 -9.79 5.30
N LEU A 4 5.12 -9.02 5.03
CA LEU A 4 5.40 -8.61 3.65
C LEU A 4 6.00 -9.82 2.95
N ASP A 5 5.36 -10.27 1.87
CA ASP A 5 5.88 -11.33 1.03
C ASP A 5 6.96 -10.74 0.12
N LEU A 6 8.19 -10.70 0.63
CA LEU A 6 9.34 -10.23 -0.13
C LEU A 6 9.94 -11.36 -0.97
N ILE A 7 10.61 -10.95 -2.05
CA ILE A 7 11.30 -11.84 -2.98
C ILE A 7 12.82 -11.66 -2.87
N CYS A 8 13.59 -12.70 -3.18
CA CYS A 8 15.05 -12.63 -3.24
C CYS A 8 15.49 -12.46 -4.71
N PHE A 9 16.25 -11.40 -5.00
CA PHE A 9 16.77 -11.11 -6.33
C PHE A 9 17.65 -12.24 -6.85
N ASP A 10 18.61 -12.70 -6.05
CA ASP A 10 19.56 -13.74 -6.47
C ASP A 10 18.85 -15.06 -6.77
N CYS A 11 17.83 -15.43 -5.98
CA CYS A 11 17.02 -16.61 -6.28
C CYS A 11 16.27 -16.47 -7.60
N LEU A 12 15.78 -15.28 -7.93
CA LEU A 12 15.09 -15.03 -9.19
C LEU A 12 16.07 -15.13 -10.37
N MET A 13 17.29 -14.59 -10.23
CA MET A 13 18.32 -14.71 -11.25
C MET A 13 18.74 -16.15 -11.51
N GLU A 14 18.86 -16.98 -10.47
CA GLU A 14 19.12 -18.42 -10.63
C GLU A 14 18.04 -19.13 -11.47
N GLN A 15 16.77 -18.76 -11.30
CA GLN A 15 15.67 -19.33 -12.10
C GLN A 15 15.77 -18.88 -13.56
N VAL A 16 16.06 -17.59 -13.79
CA VAL A 16 16.26 -17.02 -15.13
C VAL A 16 17.40 -17.72 -15.86
N ASP A 17 18.53 -17.91 -15.19
CA ASP A 17 19.72 -18.56 -15.77
C ASP A 17 19.46 -20.02 -16.14
N LYS A 18 18.56 -20.70 -15.42
CA LYS A 18 18.13 -22.08 -15.72
C LYS A 18 17.03 -22.16 -16.79
N GLY A 19 16.52 -21.03 -17.28
CA GLY A 19 15.37 -20.98 -18.19
C GLY A 19 14.09 -21.50 -17.55
N GLU A 20 14.04 -21.56 -16.22
CA GLU A 20 12.84 -21.92 -15.47
C GLU A 20 11.84 -20.75 -15.55
N PRO A 21 10.52 -21.02 -15.54
CA PRO A 21 9.56 -19.95 -15.40
C PRO A 21 9.90 -19.15 -14.13
N GLN A 22 9.85 -17.81 -14.22
CA GLN A 22 9.99 -16.90 -13.07
C GLN A 22 8.78 -17.02 -12.13
N VAL A 23 8.54 -18.22 -11.62
CA VAL A 23 7.47 -18.52 -10.69
C VAL A 23 8.05 -18.67 -9.30
N PHE A 24 7.35 -18.05 -8.37
CA PHE A 24 7.62 -18.06 -6.95
C PHE A 24 7.62 -19.50 -6.41
N ASP A 25 8.80 -20.08 -6.15
CA ASP A 25 8.98 -21.51 -5.83
C ASP A 25 9.16 -21.81 -4.33
N GLY A 26 8.76 -20.90 -3.45
CA GLY A 26 8.30 -21.30 -2.11
C GLY A 26 9.23 -21.04 -0.93
N ALA A 27 9.73 -19.83 -0.79
CA ALA A 27 9.76 -19.19 0.52
C ALA A 27 9.58 -17.68 0.35
N SER A 28 8.37 -17.16 0.59
CA SER A 28 8.25 -15.71 0.84
C SER A 28 9.17 -15.39 2.00
N ILE A 29 10.00 -14.38 1.81
CA ILE A 29 10.73 -13.83 2.95
C ILE A 29 9.72 -12.99 3.70
N SER A 30 9.06 -13.67 4.62
CA SER A 30 8.05 -13.14 5.50
C SER A 30 8.70 -12.08 6.38
N THR A 31 8.52 -10.81 6.01
CA THR A 31 9.05 -9.70 6.79
C THR A 31 7.98 -9.22 7.75
N PRO A 32 8.20 -9.31 9.08
CA PRO A 32 7.25 -8.81 10.06
C PRO A 32 6.99 -7.32 9.86
N PHE A 33 5.74 -6.90 9.97
CA PHE A 33 5.38 -5.52 9.72
C PHE A 33 6.01 -4.52 10.70
N GLU A 34 6.43 -4.96 11.88
CA GLU A 34 7.23 -4.14 12.79
C GLU A 34 8.52 -3.60 12.14
N GLN A 35 8.93 -4.18 11.00
CA GLN A 35 10.07 -3.76 10.19
C GLN A 35 9.68 -2.95 8.96
N VAL A 36 8.39 -2.64 8.75
CA VAL A 36 7.98 -1.69 7.70
C VAL A 36 8.59 -0.34 8.00
N ASN A 37 9.25 0.21 6.99
CA ASN A 37 9.98 1.45 7.09
C ASN A 37 9.42 2.48 6.10
N ASN A 38 9.93 3.70 6.22
CA ASN A 38 9.47 4.82 5.38
C ASN A 38 10.19 4.89 4.03
N ASP A 39 11.09 3.97 3.71
CA ASP A 39 11.78 3.98 2.42
C ASP A 39 11.44 2.81 1.51
N GLY A 40 10.71 1.83 2.01
CA GLY A 40 10.27 0.67 1.24
C GLY A 40 11.42 -0.21 0.77
N ILE A 41 12.62 -0.06 1.37
CA ILE A 41 13.81 -0.87 1.05
C ILE A 41 14.01 -1.87 2.17
N TYR A 42 14.09 -3.15 1.82
CA TYR A 42 14.25 -4.24 2.77
C TYR A 42 15.49 -5.06 2.43
N GLU A 43 16.36 -5.26 3.44
CA GLU A 43 17.47 -6.20 3.35
C GLU A 43 17.00 -7.57 3.83
N VAL A 44 17.11 -8.57 2.96
CA VAL A 44 16.56 -9.90 3.20
C VAL A 44 17.65 -10.96 3.12
N ASN A 45 17.60 -11.90 4.07
CA ASN A 45 18.38 -13.12 4.03
C ASN A 45 17.42 -14.26 3.65
N CYS A 46 17.60 -14.87 2.48
CA CYS A 46 16.74 -15.98 2.07
C CYS A 46 17.17 -17.31 2.71
N ALA A 47 16.31 -18.33 2.66
CA ALA A 47 16.62 -19.66 3.20
C ALA A 47 17.81 -20.35 2.50
N LYS A 48 18.16 -19.94 1.27
CA LYS A 48 19.37 -20.40 0.55
C LYS A 48 20.65 -19.67 0.99
N GLY A 49 20.56 -18.68 1.88
CA GLY A 49 21.70 -17.92 2.40
C GLY A 49 22.09 -16.66 1.61
N HIS A 50 21.34 -16.29 0.57
CA HIS A 50 21.58 -15.04 -0.18
C HIS A 50 21.24 -13.80 0.64
N LYS A 51 22.01 -12.73 0.41
CA LYS A 51 21.75 -11.39 0.93
C LYS A 51 21.24 -10.51 -0.20
N SER A 52 19.94 -10.27 -0.23
CA SER A 52 19.29 -9.50 -1.29
C SER A 52 18.67 -8.21 -0.74
N LYS A 53 18.43 -7.25 -1.65
CA LYS A 53 17.61 -6.07 -1.37
C LYS A 53 16.32 -6.14 -2.17
N THR A 54 15.22 -5.79 -1.52
CA THR A 54 13.88 -5.83 -2.11
C THR A 54 13.19 -4.51 -1.86
N ILE A 55 12.58 -3.96 -2.90
CA ILE A 55 11.82 -2.72 -2.87
C ILE A 55 10.34 -3.05 -3.03
N ILE A 56 9.48 -2.36 -2.30
CA ILE A 56 8.04 -2.40 -2.55
C ILE A 56 7.65 -1.34 -3.61
N ASP A 57 6.80 -1.69 -4.57
CA ASP A 57 6.33 -0.76 -5.60
C ASP A 57 5.16 0.11 -5.11
N ASN A 58 4.54 -0.25 -3.98
CA ASN A 58 3.36 0.40 -3.43
C ASN A 58 3.56 1.90 -3.15
N ILE A 59 2.45 2.56 -2.84
CA ILE A 59 2.43 3.95 -2.35
C ILE A 59 1.96 4.00 -0.89
N ASN A 60 2.40 5.03 -0.16
CA ASN A 60 2.27 5.12 1.30
C ASN A 60 0.83 4.89 1.82
N PHE A 61 -0.20 5.43 1.17
CA PHE A 61 -1.58 5.24 1.64
C PHE A 61 -2.07 3.78 1.54
N GLU A 62 -1.58 2.99 0.58
CA GLU A 62 -1.92 1.57 0.46
C GLU A 62 -1.36 0.79 1.66
N ILE A 63 -0.10 1.06 2.00
CA ILE A 63 0.58 0.43 3.14
C ILE A 63 -0.07 0.84 4.47
N LEU A 64 -0.40 2.12 4.65
CA LEU A 64 -1.09 2.61 5.85
C LEU A 64 -2.49 2.01 6.00
N PHE A 65 -3.21 1.82 4.89
CA PHE A 65 -4.52 1.21 4.93
C PHE A 65 -4.42 -0.26 5.34
N GLU A 66 -3.51 -1.01 4.73
CA GLU A 66 -3.26 -2.41 5.07
C GLU A 66 -2.77 -2.54 6.52
N TYR A 67 -1.97 -1.60 7.02
CA TYR A 67 -1.57 -1.55 8.42
C TYR A 67 -2.77 -1.42 9.36
N GLY A 68 -3.72 -0.56 9.00
CA GLY A 68 -4.96 -0.39 9.74
C GLY A 68 -5.77 -1.68 9.85
N LEU A 69 -5.90 -2.45 8.77
CA LEU A 69 -6.59 -3.74 8.80
C LEU A 69 -5.89 -4.76 9.70
N ASN A 70 -4.56 -4.81 9.64
CA ASN A 70 -3.79 -5.71 10.47
C ASN A 70 -3.88 -5.34 11.97
N ALA A 71 -3.95 -4.06 12.29
CA ALA A 71 -4.24 -3.59 13.65
C ALA A 71 -5.64 -4.02 14.13
N ILE A 72 -6.67 -4.03 13.27
CA ILE A 72 -7.99 -4.59 13.62
C ILE A 72 -7.88 -6.07 13.96
N ILE A 73 -7.15 -6.84 13.14
CA ILE A 73 -6.96 -8.29 13.34
C ILE A 73 -6.26 -8.57 14.67
N ASP A 74 -5.23 -7.79 14.98
CA ASP A 74 -4.40 -7.96 16.17
C ASP A 74 -5.05 -7.34 17.44
N GLY A 75 -6.22 -6.73 17.32
CA GLY A 75 -6.98 -6.17 18.46
C GLY A 75 -6.62 -4.73 18.85
N TYR A 76 -5.77 -4.07 18.06
CA TYR A 76 -5.30 -2.69 18.24
C TYR A 76 -6.23 -1.69 17.54
N TYR A 77 -7.48 -1.60 18.02
CA TYR A 77 -8.54 -0.86 17.31
C TYR A 77 -8.30 0.66 17.25
N ARG A 78 -7.62 1.24 18.25
CA ARG A 78 -7.27 2.66 18.24
C ARG A 78 -6.23 2.97 17.17
N GLU A 79 -5.20 2.12 17.10
CA GLU A 79 -4.12 2.17 16.12
C GLU A 79 -4.67 1.94 14.70
N ALA A 80 -5.66 1.04 14.57
CA ALA A 80 -6.37 0.84 13.32
C ALA A 80 -7.03 2.12 12.80
N VAL A 81 -7.86 2.77 13.63
CA VAL A 81 -8.53 4.02 13.26
C VAL A 81 -7.52 5.12 12.91
N SER A 82 -6.42 5.24 13.66
CA SER A 82 -5.35 6.19 13.37
C SER A 82 -4.67 5.93 12.03
N SER A 83 -4.38 4.67 11.72
CA SER A 83 -3.71 4.26 10.48
C SER A 83 -4.63 4.45 9.26
N LEU A 84 -5.90 4.06 9.38
CA LEU A 84 -6.93 4.25 8.34
C LEU A 84 -7.17 5.74 8.07
N THR A 85 -7.22 6.57 9.12
CA THR A 85 -7.31 8.04 8.96
C THR A 85 -6.11 8.58 8.18
N SER A 86 -4.90 8.14 8.55
CA SER A 86 -3.67 8.58 7.89
C SER A 86 -3.62 8.13 6.42
N ALA A 87 -4.09 6.92 6.12
CA ALA A 87 -4.23 6.43 4.76
C ALA A 87 -5.17 7.31 3.92
N MET A 88 -6.34 7.68 4.47
CA MET A 88 -7.28 8.59 3.82
C MET A 88 -6.66 9.96 3.51
N GLU A 89 -5.92 10.54 4.46
CA GLU A 89 -5.26 11.84 4.26
C GLU A 89 -4.15 11.76 3.21
N ARG A 90 -3.33 10.70 3.22
CA ARG A 90 -2.32 10.47 2.17
C ARG A 90 -2.95 10.17 0.81
N TYR A 91 -4.14 9.60 0.78
CA TYR A 91 -4.92 9.44 -0.46
C TYR A 91 -5.39 10.80 -1.00
N PHE A 92 -5.87 11.72 -0.16
CA PHE A 92 -6.23 13.08 -0.62
C PHE A 92 -5.03 13.80 -1.25
N GLU A 93 -3.84 13.65 -0.68
CA GLU A 93 -2.60 14.13 -1.31
C GLU A 93 -2.39 13.53 -2.70
N PHE A 94 -2.47 12.21 -2.81
CA PHE A 94 -2.32 11.50 -4.08
C PHE A 94 -3.32 11.98 -5.13
N PHE A 95 -4.59 12.15 -4.73
CA PHE A 95 -5.64 12.68 -5.60
C PHE A 95 -5.30 14.08 -6.12
N VAL A 96 -4.98 15.01 -5.20
CA VAL A 96 -4.68 16.41 -5.56
C VAL A 96 -3.49 16.46 -6.51
N LYS A 97 -2.42 15.71 -6.22
CA LYS A 97 -1.24 15.64 -7.09
C LYS A 97 -1.58 15.06 -8.48
N THR A 98 -2.44 14.05 -8.55
CA THR A 98 -2.89 13.44 -9.82
C THR A 98 -3.66 14.45 -10.67
N VAL A 99 -4.64 15.16 -10.09
CA VAL A 99 -5.42 16.18 -10.80
C VAL A 99 -4.56 17.36 -11.25
N LEU A 100 -3.62 17.81 -10.41
CA LEU A 100 -2.66 18.86 -10.79
C LEU A 100 -1.76 18.39 -11.94
N ARG A 101 -1.34 17.13 -11.95
CA ARG A 101 -0.54 16.53 -13.03
C ARG A 101 -1.29 16.52 -14.37
N ALA A 102 -2.61 16.32 -14.34
CA ALA A 102 -3.45 16.45 -15.54
C ALA A 102 -3.50 17.89 -16.08
N SER A 103 -3.16 18.89 -15.27
CA SER A 103 -3.11 20.30 -15.68
C SER A 103 -1.69 20.78 -16.05
N THR A 104 -0.64 20.16 -15.50
CA THR A 104 0.75 20.51 -15.77
C THR A 104 1.69 19.31 -15.60
N ASN A 105 2.68 19.20 -16.49
CA ASN A 105 3.74 18.19 -16.37
C ASN A 105 4.91 18.63 -15.46
N ASP A 106 4.87 19.85 -14.91
CA ASP A 106 5.93 20.35 -14.01
C ASP A 106 5.74 19.82 -12.58
N ILE A 107 6.35 18.67 -12.31
CA ILE A 107 6.33 17.98 -11.00
C ILE A 107 6.92 18.87 -9.91
N ASN A 108 7.98 19.63 -10.21
CA ASN A 108 8.61 20.52 -9.23
C ASN A 108 7.67 21.65 -8.81
N ALA A 109 6.89 22.19 -9.75
CA ALA A 109 5.87 23.18 -9.45
C ALA A 109 4.77 22.58 -8.56
N ILE A 110 4.30 21.36 -8.86
CA ILE A 110 3.31 20.65 -8.04
C ILE A 110 3.82 20.49 -6.61
N ASP A 111 5.04 19.97 -6.42
CA ASP A 111 5.62 19.77 -5.10
C ASP A 111 5.83 21.08 -4.34
N LYS A 112 6.26 22.14 -5.04
CA LYS A 112 6.42 23.47 -4.44
C LYS A 112 5.09 24.04 -3.94
N VAL A 113 4.00 23.82 -4.66
CA VAL A 113 2.66 24.24 -4.23
C VAL A 113 2.17 23.35 -3.08
N TRP A 114 2.31 22.03 -3.21
CA TRP A 114 1.89 21.07 -2.19
C TRP A 114 2.57 21.30 -0.83
N LYS A 115 3.86 21.63 -0.82
CA LYS A 115 4.59 22.00 0.41
C LYS A 115 3.93 23.10 1.23
N LYS A 116 3.12 23.98 0.61
CA LYS A 116 2.39 25.04 1.33
C LYS A 116 1.17 24.55 2.11
N VAL A 117 0.66 23.36 1.80
CA VAL A 117 -0.56 22.77 2.40
C VAL A 117 -0.32 21.43 3.09
N ALA A 118 0.84 20.78 2.85
CA ALA A 118 1.19 19.44 3.32
C ALA A 118 1.10 19.22 4.85
N SER A 119 1.22 20.27 5.67
CA SER A 119 1.15 20.15 7.14
C SER A 119 -0.23 20.41 7.75
N GLN A 120 -1.27 20.66 6.92
CA GLN A 120 -2.59 21.07 7.41
C GLN A 120 -3.68 20.18 6.82
N SER A 121 -4.13 19.18 7.58
CA SER A 121 -5.13 18.19 7.15
C SER A 121 -6.44 18.83 6.66
N GLU A 122 -6.93 19.85 7.35
CA GLU A 122 -8.13 20.61 6.94
C GLU A 122 -7.95 21.30 5.57
N ARG A 123 -6.75 21.82 5.27
CA ARG A 123 -6.46 22.43 3.96
C ARG A 123 -6.32 21.37 2.86
N GLN A 124 -5.80 20.19 3.19
CA GLN A 124 -5.72 19.07 2.25
C GLN A 124 -7.12 18.58 1.89
N LEU A 125 -8.01 18.42 2.88
CA LEU A 125 -9.41 18.07 2.68
C LEU A 125 -10.13 19.13 1.81
N GLY A 126 -9.95 20.41 2.11
CA GLY A 126 -10.52 21.49 1.30
C GLY A 126 -10.04 21.45 -0.16
N ALA A 127 -8.74 21.24 -0.38
CA ALA A 127 -8.18 21.11 -1.73
C ALA A 127 -8.76 19.89 -2.48
N TYR A 128 -8.87 18.75 -1.82
CA TYR A 128 -9.49 17.54 -2.37
C TYR A 128 -10.94 17.80 -2.80
N ILE A 129 -11.77 18.36 -1.91
CA ILE A 129 -13.20 18.62 -2.20
C ILE A 129 -13.35 19.53 -3.42
N MET A 130 -12.63 20.66 -3.44
CA MET A 130 -12.74 21.65 -4.52
C MET A 130 -12.27 21.07 -5.86
N LEU A 131 -11.12 20.37 -5.87
CA LEU A 131 -10.59 19.77 -7.09
C LEU A 131 -11.44 18.60 -7.59
N TYR A 132 -12.00 17.80 -6.69
CA TYR A 132 -12.91 16.73 -7.05
C TYR A 132 -14.18 17.28 -7.70
N PHE A 133 -14.82 18.28 -7.09
CA PHE A 133 -16.01 18.92 -7.67
C PHE A 133 -15.70 19.57 -9.03
N GLN A 134 -14.60 20.32 -9.13
CA GLN A 134 -14.17 20.91 -10.41
C GLN A 134 -13.93 19.85 -11.48
N THR A 135 -13.35 18.72 -11.10
CA THR A 135 -12.97 17.66 -12.02
C THR A 135 -14.19 16.85 -12.49
N PHE A 136 -15.08 16.45 -11.58
CA PHE A 136 -16.14 15.48 -11.89
C PHE A 136 -17.54 16.09 -11.95
N GLY A 137 -17.70 17.37 -11.58
CA GLY A 137 -19.01 18.05 -11.56
C GLY A 137 -19.97 17.52 -10.49
N LYS A 138 -19.48 16.73 -9.53
CA LYS A 138 -20.22 16.11 -8.43
C LYS A 138 -19.38 16.18 -7.15
N GLU A 139 -20.03 16.15 -5.99
CA GLU A 139 -19.33 16.12 -4.70
C GLU A 139 -18.66 14.76 -4.46
N PRO A 140 -17.48 14.71 -3.80
CA PRO A 140 -16.88 13.46 -3.38
C PRO A 140 -17.67 12.84 -2.23
N ILE A 141 -17.55 11.52 -2.08
CA ILE A 141 -17.94 10.86 -0.82
C ILE A 141 -16.97 11.32 0.27
N LEU A 142 -17.52 11.68 1.43
CA LEU A 142 -16.79 12.14 2.60
C LEU A 142 -17.30 11.43 3.85
N LEU A 143 -16.52 11.50 4.92
CA LEU A 143 -16.95 11.03 6.23
C LEU A 143 -18.21 11.79 6.69
N ASN A 144 -19.14 11.06 7.28
CA ASN A 144 -20.35 11.61 7.87
C ASN A 144 -20.01 12.57 9.01
N GLN A 145 -20.40 13.84 8.86
CA GLN A 145 -20.09 14.92 9.81
C GLN A 145 -20.71 14.72 11.20
N ASN A 146 -21.81 13.97 11.29
CA ASN A 146 -22.54 13.76 12.55
C ASN A 146 -22.15 12.44 13.24
N LYS A 147 -21.52 11.50 12.52
CA LYS A 147 -21.19 10.16 13.04
C LYS A 147 -19.68 9.89 13.01
N GLU A 148 -19.07 9.92 11.83
CA GLU A 148 -17.72 9.40 11.61
C GLU A 148 -16.64 10.43 11.94
N VAL A 149 -16.88 11.71 11.64
CA VAL A 149 -15.95 12.79 12.01
C VAL A 149 -15.83 12.93 13.54
N PRO A 150 -16.93 12.97 14.32
CA PRO A 150 -16.84 13.00 15.78
C PRO A 150 -16.19 11.74 16.36
N PHE A 151 -16.49 10.57 15.79
CA PHE A 151 -15.86 9.29 16.18
C PHE A 151 -14.35 9.30 15.96
N ARG A 152 -13.88 9.64 14.76
CA ARG A 152 -12.43 9.79 14.50
C ARG A 152 -11.81 10.77 15.50
N ASN A 153 -12.41 11.93 15.69
CA ASN A 153 -11.87 12.95 16.60
C ASN A 153 -11.80 12.46 18.05
N SER A 154 -12.75 11.64 18.52
CA SER A 154 -12.70 11.08 19.86
C SER A 154 -11.57 10.05 20.02
N VAL A 155 -11.36 9.20 19.02
CA VAL A 155 -10.28 8.19 19.04
C VAL A 155 -8.91 8.85 18.97
N ILE A 156 -8.71 9.79 18.04
CA ILE A 156 -7.42 10.43 17.80
C ILE A 156 -7.06 11.42 18.92
N HIS A 157 -7.99 12.28 19.32
CA HIS A 157 -7.67 13.41 20.20
C HIS A 157 -8.13 13.26 21.65
N LYS A 158 -9.16 12.43 21.92
CA LYS A 158 -9.74 12.28 23.26
C LYS A 158 -9.37 10.97 23.94
N GLY A 159 -8.59 10.11 23.28
CA GLY A 159 -8.16 8.83 23.82
C GLY A 159 -9.26 7.79 23.93
N TYR A 160 -10.37 7.93 23.19
CA TYR A 160 -11.39 6.90 23.12
C TYR A 160 -10.82 5.61 22.52
N ILE A 161 -11.12 4.47 23.15
CA ILE A 161 -10.72 3.15 22.67
C ILE A 161 -11.96 2.54 21.99
N PRO A 162 -11.96 2.43 20.65
CA PRO A 162 -13.12 1.93 19.92
C PRO A 162 -13.25 0.41 20.08
N THR A 163 -14.46 -0.10 19.90
CA THR A 163 -14.73 -1.53 19.73
C THR A 163 -14.25 -2.03 18.36
N LYS A 164 -14.15 -3.36 18.21
CA LYS A 164 -13.86 -3.99 16.91
C LYS A 164 -14.82 -3.54 15.82
N GLN A 165 -16.12 -3.55 16.10
CA GLN A 165 -17.13 -3.20 15.11
C GLN A 165 -17.05 -1.73 14.71
N GLU A 166 -16.81 -0.82 15.66
CA GLU A 166 -16.65 0.61 15.33
C GLU A 166 -15.41 0.87 14.46
N ALA A 167 -14.29 0.18 14.74
CA ALA A 167 -13.09 0.28 13.91
C ALA A 167 -13.34 -0.29 12.50
N ILE A 168 -14.12 -1.37 12.40
CA ILE A 168 -14.51 -1.98 11.12
C ILE A 168 -15.43 -1.05 10.32
N ASP A 169 -16.50 -0.55 10.93
CA ASP A 169 -17.42 0.38 10.29
C ASP A 169 -16.67 1.62 9.77
N TYR A 170 -15.75 2.17 10.56
CA TYR A 170 -14.92 3.29 10.15
C TYR A 170 -13.99 2.95 8.98
N GLY A 171 -13.34 1.78 9.01
CA GLY A 171 -12.49 1.32 7.92
C GLY A 171 -13.25 1.10 6.61
N ASN A 172 -14.50 0.64 6.68
CA ASN A 172 -15.40 0.53 5.53
C ASN A 172 -15.73 1.89 4.92
N SER A 173 -16.03 2.90 5.75
CA SER A 173 -16.25 4.26 5.26
C SER A 173 -15.01 4.84 4.58
N VAL A 174 -13.82 4.63 5.16
CA VAL A 174 -12.55 5.06 4.54
C VAL A 174 -12.29 4.32 3.23
N LEU A 175 -12.51 3.00 3.19
CA LEU A 175 -12.37 2.19 1.98
C LEU A 175 -13.23 2.74 0.85
N GLN A 176 -14.52 2.98 1.14
CA GLN A 176 -15.47 3.48 0.16
C GLN A 176 -15.05 4.84 -0.42
N ILE A 177 -14.59 5.77 0.43
CA ILE A 177 -14.11 7.09 0.02
C ILE A 177 -12.94 6.94 -0.97
N ILE A 178 -11.93 6.15 -0.59
CA ILE A 178 -10.72 5.98 -1.40
C ILE A 178 -11.04 5.27 -2.71
N GLU A 179 -11.76 4.15 -2.66
CA GLU A 179 -12.04 3.34 -3.85
C GLU A 179 -12.90 4.07 -4.87
N GLN A 180 -13.99 4.73 -4.44
CA GLN A 180 -14.85 5.45 -5.38
C GLN A 180 -14.10 6.58 -6.06
N SER A 181 -13.32 7.35 -5.31
CA SER A 181 -12.52 8.44 -5.85
C SER A 181 -11.39 7.92 -6.75
N LEU A 182 -10.77 6.78 -6.41
CA LEU A 182 -9.69 6.18 -7.20
C LEU A 182 -10.23 5.62 -8.53
N ILE A 183 -11.41 5.00 -8.52
CA ILE A 183 -12.10 4.55 -9.74
C ILE A 183 -12.40 5.76 -10.65
N ASP A 184 -12.92 6.85 -10.08
CA ASP A 184 -13.18 8.07 -10.85
C ASP A 184 -11.89 8.66 -11.46
N LEU A 185 -10.78 8.67 -10.69
CA LEU A 185 -9.46 9.07 -11.20
C LEU A 185 -8.96 8.17 -12.33
N LYS A 186 -8.99 6.84 -12.15
CA LYS A 186 -8.54 5.87 -13.16
C LYS A 186 -9.33 5.98 -14.45
N ASN A 187 -10.64 6.20 -14.35
CA ASN A 187 -11.50 6.35 -15.51
C ASN A 187 -11.22 7.65 -16.28
N LYS A 188 -10.93 8.75 -15.58
CA LYS A 188 -10.75 10.07 -16.21
C LYS A 188 -9.30 10.39 -16.59
N PHE A 189 -8.35 9.99 -15.76
CA PHE A 189 -6.92 10.30 -15.84
C PHE A 189 -6.07 9.03 -15.62
N PRO A 190 -6.24 7.96 -16.43
CA PRO A 190 -5.55 6.69 -16.21
C PRO A 190 -4.02 6.86 -16.20
N LYS A 191 -3.50 7.59 -17.20
CA LYS A 191 -2.07 7.84 -17.37
C LYS A 191 -1.49 8.67 -16.24
N GLU A 192 -2.15 9.76 -15.86
CA GLU A 192 -1.66 10.64 -14.80
C GLU A 192 -1.73 9.96 -13.44
N THR A 193 -2.72 9.09 -13.22
CA THR A 193 -2.83 8.26 -12.01
C THR A 193 -1.63 7.33 -11.89
N GLU A 194 -1.30 6.57 -12.94
CA GLU A 194 -0.15 5.68 -12.97
C GLU A 194 1.17 6.45 -12.81
N GLN A 195 1.34 7.57 -13.54
CA GLN A 195 2.54 8.39 -13.41
C GLN A 195 2.68 9.06 -12.03
N THR A 196 1.58 9.41 -11.38
CA THR A 196 1.62 9.94 -10.01
C THR A 196 1.99 8.84 -9.03
N PHE A 197 1.48 7.63 -9.23
CA PHE A 197 1.87 6.47 -8.45
C PHE A 197 3.37 6.21 -8.58
N ASP A 198 3.89 6.13 -9.81
CA ASP A 198 5.32 5.89 -10.05
C ASP A 198 6.17 7.00 -9.44
N GLN A 199 5.76 8.27 -9.58
CA GLN A 199 6.52 9.42 -9.08
C GLN A 199 6.63 9.48 -7.55
N TYR A 200 5.56 9.10 -6.83
CA TYR A 200 5.48 9.27 -5.37
C TYR A 200 5.46 7.94 -4.60
N GLY A 201 5.54 6.81 -5.30
CA GLY A 201 5.66 5.48 -4.71
C GLY A 201 7.04 5.22 -4.10
N TYR A 202 7.15 4.13 -3.34
CA TYR A 202 8.40 3.74 -2.69
C TYR A 202 9.50 3.42 -3.71
N LYS A 203 9.14 2.84 -4.86
CA LYS A 203 10.07 2.51 -5.94
C LYS A 203 10.92 3.70 -6.41
N GLN A 204 10.31 4.83 -6.73
CA GLN A 204 11.05 6.02 -7.20
C GLN A 204 12.03 6.53 -6.14
N SER A 205 11.58 6.62 -4.88
CA SER A 205 12.43 7.05 -3.77
C SER A 205 13.61 6.11 -3.55
N ALA A 206 13.40 4.80 -3.73
CA ALA A 206 14.45 3.80 -3.61
C ALA A 206 15.44 3.85 -4.79
N GLU A 207 14.96 3.99 -6.03
CA GLU A 207 15.81 4.14 -7.21
C GLU A 207 16.72 5.37 -7.12
N GLU A 208 16.21 6.51 -6.65
CA GLU A 208 17.01 7.72 -6.44
C GLU A 208 18.13 7.49 -5.41
N LYS A 209 17.83 6.77 -4.32
CA LYS A 209 18.81 6.38 -3.30
C LYS A 209 19.88 5.46 -3.88
N PHE A 210 19.48 4.43 -4.65
CA PHE A 210 20.43 3.49 -5.23
C PHE A 210 21.34 4.17 -6.26
N LYS A 211 20.80 5.00 -7.17
CA LYS A 211 21.60 5.79 -8.12
C LYS A 211 22.66 6.64 -7.42
N LYS A 212 22.32 7.22 -6.26
CA LYS A 212 23.27 7.98 -5.44
C LYS A 212 24.39 7.08 -4.88
N ILE A 213 24.03 5.91 -4.34
CA ILE A 213 24.99 4.94 -3.78
C ILE A 213 25.92 4.39 -4.87
N GLU A 214 25.38 4.04 -6.04
CA GLU A 214 26.16 3.57 -7.19
C GLU A 214 27.18 4.61 -7.65
N LYS A 215 26.77 5.89 -7.70
CA LYS A 215 27.66 6.99 -8.03
C LYS A 215 28.78 7.19 -7.00
N GLU A 216 28.48 6.98 -5.71
CA GLU A 216 29.45 7.13 -4.62
C GLU A 216 30.43 5.95 -4.52
N LYS A 217 29.96 4.72 -4.77
CA LYS A 217 30.75 3.49 -4.59
C LYS A 217 31.33 2.91 -5.88
N GLY A 218 30.81 3.31 -7.04
CA GLY A 218 31.18 2.75 -8.34
C GLY A 218 30.76 1.30 -8.55
N VAL A 219 29.80 0.80 -7.76
CA VAL A 219 29.31 -0.59 -7.82
C VAL A 219 27.80 -0.59 -8.06
N GLU A 220 27.39 -1.23 -9.15
CA GLU A 220 25.98 -1.44 -9.51
C GLU A 220 25.22 -2.15 -8.38
N GLN A 221 24.00 -1.71 -8.11
CA GLN A 221 23.14 -2.27 -7.08
C GLN A 221 22.05 -3.10 -7.74
N ASN A 222 22.10 -4.42 -7.52
CA ASN A 222 21.02 -5.31 -7.91
C ASN A 222 19.93 -5.32 -6.83
N PHE A 223 18.67 -5.18 -7.24
CA PHE A 223 17.53 -5.22 -6.34
C PHE A 223 16.30 -5.80 -7.04
N ALA A 224 15.45 -6.45 -6.26
CA ALA A 224 14.15 -6.90 -6.71
C ALA A 224 13.07 -5.87 -6.37
N CYS A 225 11.99 -5.83 -7.14
CA CYS A 225 10.82 -4.99 -6.87
C CYS A 225 9.58 -5.87 -6.78
N VAL A 226 8.76 -5.67 -5.74
CA VAL A 226 7.51 -6.40 -5.54
C VAL A 226 6.37 -5.41 -5.32
N ASN A 227 5.26 -5.58 -6.04
CA ASN A 227 4.03 -4.89 -5.71
C ASN A 227 3.22 -5.78 -4.76
N ILE A 228 2.99 -5.31 -3.54
CA ILE A 228 2.16 -6.02 -2.58
C ILE A 228 0.72 -5.73 -2.96
N MET A 229 -0.01 -6.78 -3.34
CA MET A 229 -1.44 -6.69 -3.65
C MET A 229 -2.24 -6.44 -2.36
N THR A 230 -2.28 -5.18 -1.95
CA THR A 230 -2.98 -4.64 -0.79
C THR A 230 -4.49 -4.58 -1.04
N THR A 231 -5.25 -4.28 0.01
CA THR A 231 -6.70 -4.10 -0.10
C THR A 231 -7.08 -2.97 -1.06
N ILE A 232 -6.34 -1.87 -1.02
CA ILE A 232 -6.43 -0.78 -2.00
C ILE A 232 -5.20 -0.87 -2.90
N ASP A 233 -5.40 -0.83 -4.20
CA ASP A 233 -4.32 -0.97 -5.19
C ASP A 233 -4.55 -0.05 -6.39
N VAL A 234 -3.60 0.86 -6.62
CA VAL A 234 -3.66 1.81 -7.71
C VAL A 234 -3.37 1.14 -9.05
N LYS A 235 -2.42 0.22 -9.16
CA LYS A 235 -2.05 -0.36 -10.46
C LYS A 235 -2.93 -1.54 -10.84
N HIS A 236 -3.23 -2.39 -9.89
CA HIS A 236 -3.90 -3.67 -10.09
C HIS A 236 -5.26 -3.68 -9.39
N GLY A 237 -5.97 -2.55 -9.34
CA GLY A 237 -7.22 -2.42 -8.61
C GLY A 237 -8.25 -3.51 -8.93
N ARG A 238 -9.10 -3.83 -7.96
CA ARG A 238 -10.10 -4.91 -8.02
C ARG A 238 -11.09 -4.79 -9.18
N GLU A 239 -11.24 -3.60 -9.75
CA GLU A 239 -12.06 -3.34 -10.93
C GLU A 239 -11.51 -3.99 -12.21
N ILE A 240 -10.22 -4.34 -12.23
CA ILE A 240 -9.53 -4.88 -13.40
C ILE A 240 -9.66 -6.41 -13.48
N ASN A 241 -9.79 -7.10 -12.33
CA ASN A 241 -9.84 -8.56 -12.29
C ASN A 241 -11.09 -9.08 -11.55
N PRO A 242 -12.07 -9.66 -12.25
CA PRO A 242 -13.29 -10.19 -11.64
C PRO A 242 -13.07 -11.37 -10.69
N THR A 243 -11.95 -12.09 -10.80
CA THR A 243 -11.58 -13.21 -9.90
C THR A 243 -10.64 -12.77 -8.78
N ASP A 244 -10.33 -11.48 -8.70
CA ASP A 244 -9.59 -10.89 -7.61
C ASP A 244 -10.38 -11.06 -6.31
N GLY A 245 -9.92 -11.94 -5.42
CA GLY A 245 -10.54 -12.25 -4.13
C GLY A 245 -10.59 -11.06 -3.15
N ARG A 246 -10.19 -9.86 -3.58
CA ARG A 246 -10.21 -8.61 -2.81
C ARG A 246 -11.53 -7.82 -2.88
N LYS A 247 -12.64 -8.48 -3.20
CA LYS A 247 -13.97 -7.86 -3.24
C LYS A 247 -14.59 -7.73 -1.85
N GLY A 248 -15.49 -6.75 -1.70
CA GLY A 248 -16.35 -6.62 -0.54
C GLY A 248 -15.94 -5.54 0.44
N GLN A 249 -16.38 -5.70 1.69
CA GLN A 249 -16.05 -4.82 2.80
C GLN A 249 -14.72 -5.26 3.44
N ILE A 250 -14.18 -4.48 4.37
CA ILE A 250 -12.91 -4.81 5.02
C ILE A 250 -12.97 -6.13 5.81
N GLU A 251 -14.14 -6.59 6.22
CA GLU A 251 -14.34 -7.89 6.87
C GLU A 251 -13.94 -9.06 5.96
N ASP A 252 -14.31 -9.00 4.68
CA ASP A 252 -13.91 -9.99 3.69
C ASP A 252 -12.39 -9.98 3.47
N ARG A 253 -11.79 -8.80 3.63
CA ARG A 253 -10.34 -8.59 3.54
C ARG A 253 -9.60 -9.14 4.75
N ILE A 254 -10.18 -8.98 5.94
CA ILE A 254 -9.65 -9.56 7.18
C ILE A 254 -9.52 -11.07 7.06
N ILE A 255 -10.50 -11.77 6.46
CA ILE A 255 -10.43 -13.22 6.22
C ILE A 255 -9.22 -13.56 5.35
N ASN A 256 -9.05 -12.85 4.22
CA ASN A 256 -7.91 -13.07 3.33
C ASN A 256 -6.55 -12.84 4.03
N ILE A 257 -6.46 -11.84 4.89
CA ILE A 257 -5.25 -11.55 5.67
C ILE A 257 -5.00 -12.67 6.70
N LEU A 258 -6.04 -13.14 7.37
CA LEU A 258 -5.96 -14.26 8.32
C LEU A 258 -5.52 -15.56 7.63
N GLU A 259 -6.07 -15.89 6.46
CA GLU A 259 -5.66 -17.06 5.67
C GLU A 259 -4.17 -17.02 5.29
N ARG A 260 -3.63 -15.83 4.97
CA ARG A 260 -2.19 -15.65 4.73
C ARG A 260 -1.33 -15.86 5.98
N ARG A 261 -1.90 -15.66 7.18
CA ARG A 261 -1.23 -15.79 8.49
C ARG A 261 -1.30 -17.20 9.07
N GLU A 262 -2.19 -18.07 8.59
CA GLU A 262 -2.34 -19.44 9.10
C GLU A 262 -1.07 -20.28 8.81
N PRO A 263 -0.55 -21.05 9.81
CA PRO A 263 0.56 -21.96 9.57
C PRO A 263 0.15 -23.04 8.55
N ARG A 264 0.85 -23.10 7.42
CA ARG A 264 0.60 -24.11 6.38
C ARG A 264 0.94 -25.50 6.92
N ARG A 265 -0.05 -26.40 6.98
CA ARG A 265 0.20 -27.83 7.27
C ARG A 265 0.68 -28.51 5.99
N LEU A 266 1.96 -28.86 5.94
CA LEU A 266 2.53 -29.69 4.89
C LEU A 266 2.19 -31.15 5.16
N THR A 267 1.48 -31.79 4.23
CA THR A 267 1.28 -33.24 4.22
C THR A 267 2.16 -33.82 3.12
N LEU A 268 3.16 -34.63 3.49
CA LEU A 268 3.97 -35.36 2.53
C LEU A 268 3.08 -36.41 1.84
N LEU A 269 2.88 -36.27 0.53
CA LEU A 269 2.12 -37.24 -0.27
C LEU A 269 2.94 -38.52 -0.59
N LYS A 270 4.25 -38.51 -0.33
CA LYS A 270 5.15 -39.66 -0.34
C LYS A 270 6.27 -39.47 0.69
N GLU A 271 6.63 -40.56 1.38
CA GLU A 271 7.84 -40.61 2.22
C GLU A 271 9.09 -40.38 1.37
N PRO A 272 10.17 -39.79 1.92
CA PRO A 272 11.43 -39.64 1.20
C PRO A 272 11.90 -41.01 0.69
N PRO A 273 12.47 -41.10 -0.53
CA PRO A 273 12.99 -42.36 -1.04
C PRO A 273 13.99 -42.91 -0.04
N LYS A 274 13.79 -44.16 0.38
CA LYS A 274 14.76 -44.85 1.23
C LYS A 274 16.07 -44.91 0.45
N GLU A 275 17.13 -44.34 1.03
CA GLU A 275 18.49 -44.52 0.52
C GLU A 275 18.79 -46.03 0.48
N GLU A 276 19.16 -46.53 -0.69
CA GLU A 276 19.67 -47.90 -0.89
C GLU A 276 21.13 -47.99 -0.46
#